data_AF-A0A392T9Z7-F1
#
_entry.id   AF-A0A392T9Z7-F1
#
_cell.length_a   1.000
_cell.length_b   1.000
_cell.length_c   1.000
_cell.angle_alpha   90.00
_cell.angle_beta   90.00
_cell.angle_gamma   90.00
#
_symmetry.space_group_name_H-M   'P 1'
#
loop_
_entity.id
_entity.type
_entity.pdbx_description
1 polymer ?
#
loop_
_entity_poly.entity_id
_entity_poly.type
_entity_poly.pdbx_seq_one_letter_code
_entity_poly.pdbx_strand_id
1 'polypeptide(L)' 'MMEDLECTPAEKVTFVTRFFRATASNWWHGTKEYMITNEVDMIWENFSRLFMGQYVPESFTFQMGREL' A
#
# COMPACT_ATOMS: atom_id res chain seq x y z
N MET A 1 2.22 16.81 -7.72
CA MET A 1 1.88 15.75 -6.74
C MET A 1 2.28 14.41 -7.38
N MET A 2 2.28 13.23 -6.73
CA MET A 2 2.76 11.96 -7.36
C MET A 2 2.05 11.54 -8.67
N GLU A 3 1.03 12.31 -9.08
CA GLU A 3 0.28 12.23 -10.32
C GLU A 3 1.03 12.79 -11.55
N ASP A 4 2.05 13.65 -11.34
CA ASP A 4 2.87 14.26 -12.40
C ASP A 4 4.09 13.41 -12.80
N LEU A 5 4.34 12.30 -12.09
CA LEU A 5 5.41 11.36 -12.43
C LEU A 5 4.89 10.37 -13.47
N GLU A 6 5.45 10.41 -14.68
CA GLU A 6 5.29 9.41 -15.75
C GLU A 6 5.89 8.06 -15.33
N CYS A 7 5.27 7.42 -14.34
CA CYS A 7 5.70 6.14 -13.82
C CYS A 7 4.51 5.19 -13.74
N THR A 8 4.80 3.92 -14.00
CA THR A 8 3.84 2.83 -13.91
C THR A 8 3.30 2.71 -12.48
N PRO A 9 2.10 2.13 -12.29
CA PRO A 9 1.56 1.89 -10.95
C PRO A 9 2.51 1.09 -10.04
N ALA A 10 3.29 0.16 -10.59
CA ALA A 10 4.28 -0.61 -9.85
C ALA A 10 5.50 0.20 -9.43
N GLU A 11 5.93 1.16 -10.24
CA GLU A 11 7.01 2.09 -9.89
C GLU A 11 6.59 3.02 -8.75
N LYS A 12 5.32 3.45 -8.68
CA LYS A 12 4.79 4.21 -7.54
C LYS A 12 4.92 3.44 -6.23
N VAL A 13 4.51 2.16 -6.24
CA VAL A 13 4.65 1.27 -5.07
C VAL A 13 6.12 1.07 -4.71
N THR A 14 6.98 0.86 -5.71
CA THR A 14 8.43 0.74 -5.51
C THR A 14 9.04 2.00 -4.90
N PHE A 15 8.60 3.19 -5.32
CA PHE A 15 9.07 4.46 -4.78
C PHE A 15 8.69 4.63 -3.31
N VAL A 16 7.41 4.46 -2.97
CA VAL A 16 6.92 4.66 -1.59
C VAL A 16 7.54 3.66 -0.62
N THR A 17 7.72 2.40 -1.05
CA THR A 17 8.26 1.35 -0.18
C THR A 17 9.75 1.53 0.15
N ARG A 18 10.49 2.36 -0.60
CA ARG A 18 11.86 2.77 -0.24
C ARG A 18 11.93 3.62 1.04
N PHE A 19 10.82 4.25 1.43
CA PHE A 19 10.76 5.03 2.67
C PHE A 19 10.50 4.16 3.91
N PHE A 20 10.15 2.89 3.73
CA PHE A 20 9.89 2.01 4.86
C PHE A 20 11.16 1.68 5.63
N ARG A 21 11.04 1.69 6.95
CA ARG A 21 12.11 1.38 7.89
C ARG A 21 11.58 0.46 8.97
N ALA A 22 12.49 -0.29 9.60
CA ALA A 22 12.18 -1.15 10.74
C ALA A 22 10.94 -2.05 10.50
N THR A 23 9.95 -1.99 11.39
CA THR A 23 8.73 -2.81 11.33
C THR A 23 7.95 -2.66 10.04
N ALA A 24 7.97 -1.47 9.41
CA ALA A 24 7.31 -1.26 8.12
C ALA A 24 8.01 -1.97 6.96
N SER A 25 9.34 -2.08 7.02
CA SER A 25 10.10 -2.84 6.01
C SER A 25 9.82 -4.34 6.13
N ASN A 26 9.78 -4.87 7.36
CA ASN A 26 9.44 -6.28 7.61
C ASN A 26 8.02 -6.62 7.14
N TRP A 27 7.05 -5.76 7.44
CA TRP A 27 5.67 -5.93 6.99
C TRP A 27 5.58 -5.93 5.46
N TRP A 28 6.25 -4.99 4.80
CA TRP A 28 6.23 -4.92 3.33
C TRP A 28 6.87 -6.13 2.68
N HIS A 29 7.94 -6.69 3.26
CA HIS A 29 8.56 -7.90 2.76
C HIS A 29 7.56 -9.06 2.70
N GLY A 30 6.89 -9.38 3.82
CA GLY A 30 5.88 -10.44 3.83
C GLY A 30 4.64 -10.13 2.98
N THR A 31 4.21 -8.86 2.94
CA THR A 31 3.08 -8.45 2.10
C THR A 31 3.38 -8.60 0.61
N LYS A 32 4.60 -8.25 0.19
CA LYS A 32 5.05 -8.41 -1.19
C LYS A 32 5.09 -9.88 -1.59
N GLU A 33 5.60 -10.76 -0.72
CA GLU A 33 5.58 -12.22 -0.94
C GLU A 33 4.15 -12.75 -1.06
N TYR A 34 3.23 -12.29 -0.21
CA TYR A 34 1.80 -12.61 -0.32
C TYR A 34 1.22 -12.19 -1.67
N MET A 35 1.48 -10.96 -2.12
CA MET A 35 0.95 -10.46 -3.40
C MET A 35 1.46 -11.29 -4.57
N ILE A 36 2.76 -11.62 -4.58
CA ILE A 36 3.37 -12.47 -5.62
C ILE A 36 2.75 -13.87 -5.62
N THR A 37 2.64 -14.49 -4.44
CA THR A 37 2.13 -15.87 -4.29
C THR A 37 0.67 -16.01 -4.70
N ASN A 38 -0.13 -14.96 -4.50
CA ASN A 38 -1.56 -14.95 -4.80
C ASN A 38 -1.89 -14.24 -6.14
N GLU A 39 -0.87 -13.99 -6.99
CA GLU A 39 -1.04 -13.33 -8.29
C GLU A 39 -1.79 -11.98 -8.20
N VAL A 40 -1.58 -11.26 -7.10
CA VAL A 40 -2.17 -9.93 -6.88
C VAL A 40 -1.29 -8.90 -7.56
N ASP A 41 -1.88 -8.13 -8.48
CA ASP A 41 -1.17 -7.07 -9.19
C ASP A 41 -0.52 -6.06 -8.23
N MET A 42 0.77 -5.80 -8.45
CA MET A 42 1.55 -4.84 -7.67
C MET A 42 1.31 -3.40 -8.15
N ILE A 43 0.08 -2.94 -7.96
CA ILE A 43 -0.40 -1.60 -8.29
C ILE A 43 -0.75 -0.81 -7.03
N TRP A 44 -0.84 0.51 -7.18
CA TRP A 44 -1.12 1.43 -6.07
C TRP A 44 -2.41 1.10 -5.30
N GLU A 45 -3.48 0.71 -5.99
CA GLU A 45 -4.76 0.37 -5.39
C GLU A 45 -4.64 -0.81 -4.40
N ASN A 46 -4.07 -1.93 -4.87
CA ASN A 46 -3.87 -3.11 -4.03
C ASN A 46 -2.93 -2.83 -2.85
N PHE A 47 -1.83 -2.13 -3.10
CA PHE A 47 -0.89 -1.72 -2.06
C PHE A 47 -1.54 -0.84 -1.00
N SER A 48 -2.22 0.24 -1.41
CA SER A 48 -2.81 1.22 -0.49
C SER A 48 -3.89 0.60 0.37
N ARG A 49 -4.71 -0.32 -0.17
CA ARG A 49 -5.68 -1.10 0.59
C ARG A 49 -5.02 -1.90 1.72
N LEU A 50 -3.96 -2.63 1.40
CA LEU A 50 -3.22 -3.44 2.40
C LEU A 50 -2.51 -2.56 3.43
N PHE A 51 -1.91 -1.45 2.98
CA PHE A 51 -1.26 -0.48 3.86
C PHE A 51 -2.25 0.15 4.84
N MET A 52 -3.42 0.58 4.36
CA MET A 52 -4.47 1.12 5.23
C MET A 52 -4.98 0.07 6.21
N GLY A 53 -5.21 -1.18 5.77
CA GLY A 53 -5.60 -2.26 6.68
C GLY A 53 -4.58 -2.56 7.78
N GLN A 54 -3.28 -2.35 7.52
CA GLN A 54 -2.22 -2.55 8.49
C GLN A 54 -2.07 -1.39 9.49
N TYR A 55 -2.20 -0.15 9.02
CA TYR A 55 -1.78 1.03 9.80
C TYR A 55 -2.92 1.97 10.19
N VAL A 56 -4.09 1.87 9.56
CA VAL A 56 -5.26 2.70 9.86
C VAL A 56 -6.28 1.85 10.63
N PRO A 57 -6.61 2.20 11.89
CA PRO A 57 -7.61 1.48 12.65
C PRO A 57 -8.98 1.46 11.95
N GLU A 58 -9.71 0.35 12.06
CA GLU A 58 -11.05 0.22 11.46
C GLU A 58 -12.05 1.28 11.95
N SER A 59 -11.90 1.77 13.18
CA SER A 59 -12.74 2.86 13.69
C SER A 59 -12.62 4.14 12.86
N PHE A 60 -11.45 4.40 12.28
CA PHE A 60 -11.20 5.55 11.41
C PHE A 60 -11.72 5.32 9.99
N THR A 61 -11.58 4.11 9.44
CA THR A 61 -12.10 3.79 8.11
C THR A 61 -13.63 3.78 8.08
N PHE A 62 -14.27 3.33 9.16
CA PHE A 62 -15.72 3.35 9.33
C PHE A 62 -16.30 4.76 9.43
N GLN A 63 -15.57 5.72 10.02
CA GLN A 63 -16.01 7.11 10.04
C GLN A 63 -15.90 7.77 8.66
N MET A 64 -14.79 7.56 7.95
CA MET A 64 -14.59 8.08 6.60
C MET A 64 -15.67 7.60 5.61
N GLY A 65 -16.08 6.33 5.69
CA GLY A 65 -17.14 5.77 4.83
C GLY A 65 -18.55 6.27 5.13
N ARG A 66 -18.76 7.00 6.24
CA ARG A 66 -20.05 7.63 6.58
C ARG A 66 -20.10 9.12 6.25
N GLU A 67 -18.95 9.73 5.95
CA GLU A 67 -18.83 11.15 5.61
C GLU A 67 -18.78 11.41 4.09
N LEU A 68 -18.75 10.34 3.28
CA LEU A 68 -18.92 10.34 1.81
C LEU A 68 -20.35 9.99 1.42
#